data_AF-A0A1X7MVM5-F1
#
_entry.id   AF-A0A1X7MVM5-F1
#
_cell.length_a   1.000
_cell.length_b   1.000
_cell.length_c   1.000
_cell.angle_alpha   90.00
_cell.angle_beta   90.00
_cell.angle_gamma   90.00
#
_symmetry.space_group_name_H-M   'P 1'
#
loop_
_entity.id
_entity.type
_entity.pdbx_description
1 polymer ?
#
loop_
_entity_poly.entity_id
_entity_poly.type
_entity_poly.pdbx_seq_one_letter_code
_entity_poly.pdbx_strand_id
1 'polypeptide(L)'
;MSEASIRKSLIDVALGVAEADLILTNARLFYTLSREIILSDIAILGDRVAAVSLAGQNAWRTKATKDLEGRYVTPGFMDPHVHVESSMLTVREYSKATVSQGVTFIGADPHEIGNVLGVPGMRLMFDEAKFVPLKMQLRVPARIPAMPEWLETSGARVDIEATGKLMDWPEALCLAGDINPQLLIRKDDEQMTKIEMGIVRGMTISGQSPYLTGQDLNAYVAAGPEDSHVAKSVDEIIENQRMGLRTVFALRPHRLHRPELRQLAGVIRERSLDTRYLQFCTDDVYAHELIDEGHINTRIRIAIEEGIDPMTAYQMATINVAEGLRINRMYGSITPGKYADLVVLDDFEKVDIFATMIDGEWAYLDGEHAPSKGNFTYPDWSKQTMRVAGAITADMLAVKVSSNASAARVRALAVTSPKSEEEFTLPVVDGVVMPDPEAGASSIAVIDRHKASGRIGKGFVSKLFLQRGAIASTVSHDAHNLMVIGANHEDMAIAANHVVANNGGYALVLDGEVIYELPLPIAGLLSEGSLEEVAAWTREMVEILSERLGAPRMQKVLLRMNGLSLPNIPNYGFTDFGMMSTNDLVTLEPVIAEGSPAELGGCMHDH
;
A
#
# COMPACT_ATOMS: atom_id res chain seq x y z
N MET A 1 8.43 25.48 22.14
CA MET A 1 9.42 25.53 23.23
C MET A 1 10.72 24.88 22.74
N SER A 2 11.88 25.23 23.29
CA SER A 2 13.11 24.46 22.98
C SER A 2 13.03 23.08 23.64
N GLU A 3 13.69 22.08 23.04
CA GLU A 3 13.77 20.71 23.59
C GLU A 3 14.28 20.73 25.05
N ALA A 4 15.26 21.59 25.36
CA ALA A 4 15.77 21.77 26.71
C ALA A 4 14.71 22.24 27.72
N SER A 5 13.80 23.13 27.30
CA SER A 5 12.69 23.59 28.13
C SER A 5 11.65 22.50 28.38
N ILE A 6 11.35 21.70 27.34
CA ILE A 6 10.44 20.56 27.46
C ILE A 6 11.03 19.55 28.46
N ARG A 7 12.29 19.16 28.28
CA ARG A 7 12.99 18.21 29.17
C ARG A 7 13.01 18.65 30.63
N LYS A 8 13.26 19.93 30.90
CA LYS A 8 13.21 20.49 32.27
C LYS A 8 11.82 20.30 32.89
N SER A 9 10.77 20.64 32.14
CA SER A 9 9.39 20.50 32.62
C SER A 9 9.01 19.04 32.88
N LEU A 10 9.46 18.12 32.02
CA LEU A 10 9.26 16.68 32.23
C LEU A 10 9.97 16.18 33.49
N ILE A 11 11.20 16.64 33.74
CA ILE A 11 11.96 16.32 34.97
C ILE A 11 11.20 16.82 36.19
N ASP A 12 10.70 18.06 36.15
CA ASP A 12 9.95 18.64 37.27
C ASP A 12 8.67 17.83 37.57
N VAL A 13 7.94 17.36 36.55
CA VAL A 13 6.80 16.45 36.74
C VAL A 13 7.24 15.09 37.29
N ALA A 14 8.26 14.48 36.71
CA ALA A 14 8.76 13.17 37.13
C ALA A 14 9.24 13.16 38.59
N LEU A 15 9.79 14.28 39.07
CA LEU A 15 10.22 14.49 40.46
C LEU A 15 9.08 14.93 41.39
N GLY A 16 7.86 15.14 40.89
CA GLY A 16 6.71 15.65 41.65
C GLY A 16 6.76 17.15 41.98
N VAL A 17 7.74 17.88 41.43
CA VAL A 17 7.95 19.33 41.62
C VAL A 17 6.99 20.18 40.78
N ALA A 18 6.44 19.63 39.70
CA ALA A 18 5.37 20.23 38.90
C ALA A 18 4.18 19.26 38.73
N GLU A 19 3.06 19.78 38.21
CA GLU A 19 1.87 18.98 37.91
C GLU A 19 1.95 18.38 36.50
N ALA A 20 1.60 17.10 36.37
CA ALA A 20 1.29 16.48 35.09
C ALA A 20 -0.04 17.02 34.53
N ASP A 21 -0.18 17.06 33.22
CA ASP A 21 -1.47 17.40 32.60
C ASP A 21 -2.49 16.27 32.80
N LEU A 22 -2.03 15.02 32.71
CA LEU A 22 -2.86 13.84 32.90
C LEU A 22 -2.04 12.74 33.60
N ILE A 23 -2.65 12.07 34.57
CA ILE A 23 -2.17 10.77 35.07
C ILE A 23 -3.16 9.69 34.68
N LEU A 24 -2.67 8.65 34.01
CA LEU A 24 -3.40 7.41 33.77
C LEU A 24 -3.08 6.43 34.90
N THR A 25 -4.08 6.00 35.67
CA THR A 25 -3.87 5.09 36.80
C THR A 25 -4.32 3.67 36.50
N ASN A 26 -3.75 2.70 37.23
CA ASN A 26 -4.13 1.27 37.14
C ASN A 26 -4.00 0.69 35.72
N ALA A 27 -2.96 1.06 34.99
CA ALA A 27 -2.66 0.53 33.67
C ALA A 27 -1.92 -0.81 33.79
N ARG A 28 -2.38 -1.88 33.12
CA ARG A 28 -1.52 -3.05 32.86
C ARG A 28 -0.56 -2.70 31.73
N LEU A 29 0.52 -2.00 32.09
CA LEU A 29 1.46 -1.40 31.16
C LEU A 29 2.38 -2.46 30.55
N PHE A 30 2.40 -2.51 29.22
CA PHE A 30 3.38 -3.27 28.46
C PHE A 30 4.72 -2.54 28.42
N TYR A 31 5.67 -3.01 29.23
CA TYR A 31 7.06 -2.56 29.18
C TYR A 31 7.78 -3.21 28.01
N THR A 32 7.70 -2.57 26.84
CA THR A 32 8.16 -3.11 25.55
C THR A 32 9.61 -3.61 25.56
N LEU A 33 10.50 -2.97 26.33
CA LEU A 33 11.93 -3.31 26.37
C LEU A 33 12.26 -4.46 27.31
N SER A 34 11.61 -4.56 28.48
CA SER A 34 11.80 -5.67 29.44
C SER A 34 10.87 -6.86 29.18
N ARG A 35 9.92 -6.71 28.26
CA ARG A 35 8.97 -7.75 27.82
C ARG A 35 8.08 -8.28 28.96
N GLU A 36 7.54 -7.37 29.76
CA GLU A 36 6.63 -7.69 30.85
C GLU A 36 5.42 -6.77 30.88
N ILE A 37 4.36 -7.22 31.55
CA ILE A 37 3.16 -6.45 31.81
C ILE A 37 3.03 -6.25 33.32
N ILE A 38 3.05 -5.00 33.77
CA ILE A 38 2.97 -4.67 35.19
C ILE A 38 1.90 -3.59 35.43
N LEU A 39 1.15 -3.74 36.52
CA LEU A 39 0.20 -2.71 36.97
C LEU A 39 0.94 -1.43 37.37
N SER A 40 0.68 -0.34 36.64
CA SER A 40 1.49 0.88 36.63
C SER A 40 0.63 2.13 36.47
N ASP A 41 1.19 3.28 36.82
CA ASP A 41 0.64 4.60 36.53
C ASP A 41 1.55 5.33 35.52
N ILE A 42 0.96 6.18 34.68
CA ILE A 42 1.64 6.93 33.62
C ILE A 42 1.34 8.42 33.78
N ALA A 43 2.37 9.24 33.97
CA ALA A 43 2.25 10.70 33.99
C ALA A 43 2.55 11.29 32.60
N ILE A 44 1.66 12.15 32.12
CA ILE A 44 1.74 12.80 30.81
C ILE A 44 1.80 14.32 31.00
N LEU A 45 2.69 14.98 30.27
CA LEU A 45 2.81 16.44 30.21
C LEU A 45 2.92 16.86 28.75
N GLY A 46 1.95 17.65 28.29
CA GLY A 46 1.76 17.98 26.88
C GLY A 46 1.70 16.72 26.04
N ASP A 47 2.60 16.64 25.07
CA ASP A 47 2.71 15.56 24.10
C ASP A 47 3.69 14.44 24.53
N ARG A 48 4.14 14.42 25.79
CA ARG A 48 5.18 13.48 26.26
C ARG A 48 4.73 12.67 27.47
N VAL A 49 5.22 11.43 27.51
CA VAL A 49 5.29 10.67 28.76
C VAL A 49 6.33 11.32 29.66
N ALA A 50 5.92 11.88 30.79
CA ALA A 50 6.83 12.46 31.77
C ALA A 50 7.46 11.38 32.65
N ALA A 51 6.67 10.41 33.11
CA ALA A 51 7.13 9.35 34.00
C ALA A 51 6.22 8.12 34.00
N VAL A 52 6.76 6.97 34.44
CA VAL A 52 6.02 5.71 34.68
C VAL A 52 6.45 5.14 36.03
N SER A 53 5.52 4.56 36.78
CA SER A 53 5.78 3.94 38.09
C SER A 53 4.88 2.73 38.28
N LEU A 54 5.25 1.82 39.20
CA LEU A 54 4.29 0.85 39.72
C LEU A 54 3.07 1.59 40.29
N ALA A 55 1.88 0.98 40.15
CA ALA A 55 0.63 1.62 40.55
C ALA A 55 0.66 2.01 42.04
N GLY A 56 0.31 3.26 42.34
CA GLY A 56 0.31 3.80 43.70
C GLY A 56 1.70 4.05 44.31
N GLN A 57 2.79 3.86 43.56
CA GLN A 57 4.17 4.12 44.02
C GLN A 57 4.75 5.44 43.49
N ASN A 58 3.90 6.43 43.24
CA ASN A 58 4.30 7.79 42.89
C ASN A 58 3.70 8.81 43.85
N ALA A 59 4.26 10.02 43.82
CA ALA A 59 3.75 11.19 44.53
C ALA A 59 3.50 12.34 43.56
N TRP A 60 3.16 12.03 42.30
CA TRP A 60 2.97 13.03 41.27
C TRP A 60 1.68 13.81 41.51
N ARG A 61 1.72 15.11 41.23
CA ARG A 61 0.53 15.96 41.20
C ARG A 61 0.01 16.03 39.78
N THR A 62 -1.27 16.26 39.61
CA THR A 62 -1.87 16.33 38.27
C THR A 62 -3.08 17.24 38.21
N LYS A 63 -3.32 17.78 37.02
CA LYS A 63 -4.53 18.53 36.68
C LYS A 63 -5.72 17.60 36.46
N ALA A 64 -5.49 16.38 35.97
CA ALA A 64 -6.54 15.41 35.66
C ALA A 64 -6.06 13.98 35.87
N THR A 65 -6.97 13.10 36.29
CA THR A 65 -6.69 11.67 36.43
C THR A 65 -7.72 10.87 35.63
N LYS A 66 -7.26 9.82 34.96
CA LYS A 66 -8.13 8.82 34.30
C LYS A 66 -7.73 7.44 34.80
N ASP A 67 -8.67 6.79 35.48
CA ASP A 67 -8.52 5.37 35.83
C ASP A 67 -8.73 4.52 34.58
N LEU A 68 -7.79 3.61 34.32
CA LEU A 68 -7.89 2.64 33.22
C LEU A 68 -8.44 1.29 33.68
N GLU A 69 -8.76 1.14 34.97
CA GLU A 69 -9.48 -0.02 35.53
C GLU A 69 -8.79 -1.36 35.27
N GLY A 70 -7.45 -1.37 35.20
CA GLY A 70 -6.68 -2.58 34.91
C GLY A 70 -6.60 -2.95 33.43
N ARG A 71 -7.08 -2.11 32.51
CA ARG A 71 -6.90 -2.31 31.05
C ARG A 71 -5.43 -2.34 30.66
N TYR A 72 -5.14 -3.02 29.56
CA TYR A 72 -3.78 -3.11 29.02
C TYR A 72 -3.41 -1.82 28.30
N VAL A 73 -2.15 -1.42 28.40
CA VAL A 73 -1.64 -0.24 27.71
C VAL A 73 -0.36 -0.56 26.96
N THR A 74 -0.35 -0.33 25.66
CA THR A 74 0.81 -0.53 24.77
C THR A 74 1.21 0.78 24.12
N PRO A 75 2.44 0.90 23.57
CA PRO A 75 2.73 2.00 22.66
C PRO A 75 1.76 2.00 21.48
N GLY A 76 1.52 3.17 20.90
CA GLY A 76 0.81 3.34 19.63
C GLY A 76 1.34 2.42 18.54
N PHE A 77 0.44 1.78 17.78
CA PHE A 77 0.85 0.91 16.69
C PHE A 77 1.40 1.76 15.54
N MET A 78 2.44 1.23 14.90
CA MET A 78 3.17 1.91 13.83
C MET A 78 3.12 1.05 12.58
N ASP A 79 2.68 1.63 11.47
CA ASP A 79 2.84 1.03 10.16
C ASP A 79 4.03 1.67 9.45
N PRO A 80 5.15 0.96 9.22
CA PRO A 80 6.29 1.53 8.54
C PRO A 80 6.05 1.77 7.05
N HIS A 81 5.07 1.14 6.39
CA HIS A 81 4.92 1.15 4.94
C HIS A 81 3.46 0.98 4.50
N VAL A 82 2.87 2.05 3.96
CA VAL A 82 1.51 2.06 3.43
C VAL A 82 1.34 3.02 2.26
N HIS A 83 0.35 2.72 1.42
CA HIS A 83 -0.19 3.60 0.38
C HIS A 83 -1.60 3.99 0.79
N VAL A 84 -1.77 5.25 1.24
CA VAL A 84 -3.11 5.74 1.66
C VAL A 84 -4.04 5.74 0.45
N GLU A 85 -3.50 6.02 -0.73
CA GLU A 85 -4.24 6.08 -1.97
C GLU A 85 -4.93 4.78 -2.35
N SER A 86 -4.34 3.63 -2.00
CA SER A 86 -4.91 2.31 -2.27
C SER A 86 -6.21 2.05 -1.50
N SER A 87 -6.47 2.81 -0.44
CA SER A 87 -7.75 2.79 0.26
C SER A 87 -8.88 3.51 -0.49
N MET A 88 -8.54 4.31 -1.50
CA MET A 88 -9.42 5.27 -2.18
C MET A 88 -9.97 6.38 -1.28
N LEU A 89 -9.45 6.53 -0.06
CA LEU A 89 -9.89 7.52 0.92
C LEU A 89 -8.99 8.75 0.89
N THR A 90 -9.54 9.89 1.31
CA THR A 90 -8.72 11.02 1.77
C THR A 90 -7.91 10.65 3.01
N VAL A 91 -6.88 11.42 3.35
CA VAL A 91 -6.08 11.21 4.56
C VAL A 91 -6.96 11.32 5.82
N ARG A 92 -8.02 12.14 5.75
CA ARG A 92 -9.02 12.28 6.81
C ARG A 92 -9.75 10.98 7.12
N GLU A 93 -10.37 10.38 6.11
CA GLU A 93 -11.16 9.16 6.31
C GLU A 93 -10.24 7.97 6.61
N TYR A 94 -9.03 7.94 6.02
CA TYR A 94 -8.01 6.97 6.38
C TYR A 94 -7.56 7.10 7.84
N SER A 95 -7.36 8.33 8.33
CA SER A 95 -7.03 8.58 9.73
C SER A 95 -8.16 8.13 10.66
N LYS A 96 -9.42 8.32 10.27
CA LYS A 96 -10.56 7.83 11.05
C LYS A 96 -10.47 6.31 11.21
N ALA A 97 -10.38 5.57 10.09
CA ALA A 97 -10.31 4.11 10.10
C ALA A 97 -9.18 3.56 10.98
N THR A 98 -7.97 4.10 10.81
CA THR A 98 -6.76 3.52 11.40
C THR A 98 -6.55 3.90 12.86
N VAL A 99 -6.96 5.10 13.28
CA VAL A 99 -6.83 5.55 14.68
C VAL A 99 -7.76 4.77 15.61
N SER A 100 -8.99 4.45 15.17
CA SER A 100 -9.87 3.52 15.92
C SER A 100 -9.29 2.10 16.03
N GLN A 101 -8.28 1.79 15.22
CA GLN A 101 -7.58 0.52 15.18
C GLN A 101 -6.18 0.60 15.80
N GLY A 102 -5.93 1.63 16.64
CA GLY A 102 -4.75 1.72 17.50
C GLY A 102 -3.50 2.23 16.80
N VAL A 103 -3.61 2.60 15.53
CA VAL A 103 -2.49 3.14 14.75
C VAL A 103 -2.31 4.60 15.07
N THR A 104 -1.09 4.98 15.48
CA THR A 104 -0.74 6.38 15.79
C THR A 104 0.23 6.97 14.79
N PHE A 105 0.92 6.12 14.02
CA PHE A 105 1.99 6.50 13.11
C PHE A 105 1.94 5.65 11.84
N ILE A 106 2.06 6.31 10.68
CA ILE A 106 2.28 5.64 9.40
C ILE A 106 3.49 6.23 8.66
N GLY A 107 4.29 5.37 8.04
CA GLY A 107 5.20 5.71 6.96
C GLY A 107 4.47 5.58 5.63
N ALA A 108 3.96 6.70 5.12
CA ALA A 108 3.23 6.74 3.86
C ALA A 108 4.19 6.95 2.69
N ASP A 109 4.06 6.11 1.66
CA ASP A 109 4.73 6.27 0.37
C ASP A 109 3.72 6.78 -0.67
N PRO A 110 3.65 8.11 -0.92
CA PRO A 110 2.63 8.72 -1.76
C PRO A 110 2.99 8.61 -3.25
N HIS A 111 3.59 7.51 -3.67
CA HIS A 111 4.06 7.35 -5.05
C HIS A 111 2.90 7.27 -6.05
N GLU A 112 1.69 6.93 -5.58
CA GLU A 112 0.50 6.81 -6.41
C GLU A 112 0.04 8.20 -6.90
N ILE A 113 -0.29 9.10 -5.96
CA ILE A 113 -0.61 10.48 -6.33
C ILE A 113 0.61 11.20 -6.93
N GLY A 114 1.81 10.76 -6.54
CA GLY A 114 3.07 11.22 -7.08
C GLY A 114 3.23 10.94 -8.58
N ASN A 115 2.82 9.77 -9.06
CA ASN A 115 2.83 9.43 -10.47
C ASN A 115 1.84 10.30 -11.27
N VAL A 116 0.69 10.65 -10.69
CA VAL A 116 -0.31 11.47 -11.39
C VAL A 116 0.03 12.96 -11.38
N LEU A 117 0.36 13.50 -10.21
CA LEU A 117 0.42 14.94 -9.94
C LEU A 117 1.81 15.43 -9.49
N GLY A 118 2.78 14.53 -9.29
CA GLY A 118 4.12 14.85 -8.83
C GLY A 118 4.16 15.33 -7.37
N VAL A 119 5.25 16.02 -7.03
CA VAL A 119 5.46 16.64 -5.71
C VAL A 119 4.26 17.49 -5.23
N PRO A 120 3.59 18.29 -6.09
CA PRO A 120 2.39 19.02 -5.68
C PRO A 120 1.25 18.11 -5.18
N GLY A 121 1.03 16.96 -5.83
CA GLY A 121 0.02 15.99 -5.39
C GLY A 121 0.35 15.39 -4.03
N MET A 122 1.61 14.96 -3.84
CA MET A 122 2.08 14.46 -2.55
C MET A 122 1.88 15.50 -1.45
N ARG A 123 2.20 16.78 -1.72
CA ARG A 123 2.07 17.86 -0.73
C ARG A 123 0.62 18.04 -0.26
N LEU A 124 -0.37 17.85 -1.13
CA LEU A 124 -1.79 17.93 -0.75
C LEU A 124 -2.13 16.93 0.34
N MET A 125 -1.67 15.69 0.24
CA MET A 125 -1.91 14.66 1.27
C MET A 125 -1.29 15.04 2.61
N PHE A 126 -0.04 15.52 2.60
CA PHE A 126 0.63 15.94 3.84
C PHE A 126 0.12 17.29 4.38
N ASP A 127 -0.53 18.10 3.56
CA ASP A 127 -1.23 19.29 4.03
C ASP A 127 -2.57 18.93 4.68
N GLU A 128 -3.30 17.96 4.15
CA GLU A 128 -4.48 17.39 4.82
C GLU A 128 -4.11 16.71 6.14
N ALA A 129 -2.97 16.01 6.19
CA ALA A 129 -2.47 15.31 7.37
C ALA A 129 -2.32 16.23 8.61
N LYS A 130 -2.16 17.55 8.42
CA LYS A 130 -2.10 18.54 9.52
C LYS A 130 -3.43 18.73 10.25
N PHE A 131 -4.55 18.29 9.65
CA PHE A 131 -5.91 18.44 10.19
C PHE A 131 -6.44 17.17 10.85
N VAL A 132 -5.63 16.11 10.93
CA VAL A 132 -6.02 14.80 11.49
C VAL A 132 -5.05 14.42 12.61
N PRO A 133 -5.45 13.55 13.55
CA PRO A 133 -4.58 13.15 14.64
C PRO A 133 -3.49 12.15 14.22
N LEU A 134 -3.71 11.34 13.17
CA LEU A 134 -2.74 10.34 12.72
C LEU A 134 -1.41 11.00 12.28
N LYS A 135 -0.28 10.51 12.82
CA LYS A 135 1.04 10.97 12.37
C LYS A 135 1.40 10.31 11.04
N MET A 136 1.29 11.07 9.96
CA MET A 136 1.74 10.66 8.64
C MET A 136 3.17 11.15 8.38
N GLN A 137 4.10 10.23 8.15
CA GLN A 137 5.48 10.53 7.76
C GLN A 137 5.74 10.13 6.32
N LEU A 138 6.59 10.91 5.63
CA LEU A 138 6.94 10.71 4.23
C LEU A 138 8.03 9.67 4.09
N ARG A 139 7.67 8.55 3.49
CA ARG A 139 8.63 7.70 2.78
C ARG A 139 8.86 8.33 1.42
N VAL A 140 10.05 8.89 1.19
CA VAL A 140 10.34 9.67 -0.02
C VAL A 140 10.36 8.73 -1.22
N PRO A 141 9.47 8.89 -2.23
CA PRO A 141 9.49 8.03 -3.41
C PRO A 141 10.77 8.24 -4.20
N ALA A 142 11.59 7.19 -4.33
CA ALA A 142 12.85 7.24 -5.06
C ALA A 142 12.64 7.19 -6.58
N ARG A 143 11.50 6.66 -7.05
CA ARG A 143 11.29 6.37 -8.46
C ARG A 143 9.87 6.68 -8.92
N ILE A 144 9.74 7.78 -9.66
CA ILE A 144 8.55 8.18 -10.41
C ILE A 144 9.02 8.79 -11.73
N PRO A 145 8.64 8.26 -12.91
CA PRO A 145 7.86 7.03 -13.15
C PRO A 145 8.53 5.76 -12.60
N ALA A 146 7.73 4.70 -12.38
CA ALA A 146 8.21 3.40 -11.91
C ALA A 146 9.15 2.76 -12.94
N MET A 147 8.73 2.72 -14.21
CA MET A 147 9.53 2.28 -15.35
C MET A 147 10.22 3.44 -16.07
N PRO A 148 11.26 3.16 -16.87
CA PRO A 148 11.80 4.16 -17.78
C PRO A 148 10.77 4.65 -18.82
N GLU A 149 10.95 5.89 -19.27
CA GLU A 149 9.98 6.63 -20.13
C GLU A 149 9.71 5.98 -21.50
N TRP A 150 10.51 5.00 -21.93
CA TRP A 150 10.26 4.23 -23.15
C TRP A 150 9.35 3.01 -22.94
N LEU A 151 8.93 2.73 -21.70
CA LEU A 151 8.05 1.62 -21.33
C LEU A 151 6.73 2.07 -20.72
N GLU A 152 6.63 3.29 -20.20
CA GLU A 152 5.37 3.83 -19.65
C GLU A 152 5.28 5.35 -19.74
N THR A 153 4.06 5.87 -19.82
CA THR A 153 3.77 7.30 -19.68
C THR A 153 3.19 7.60 -18.31
N SER A 154 3.88 8.40 -17.49
CA SER A 154 3.39 8.86 -16.19
C SER A 154 3.01 10.34 -16.19
N GLY A 155 2.17 10.75 -15.25
CA GLY A 155 1.71 12.13 -15.08
C GLY A 155 2.82 13.10 -14.70
N ALA A 156 3.77 12.62 -13.90
CA ALA A 156 4.89 13.39 -13.40
C ALA A 156 6.20 12.60 -13.37
N ARG A 157 7.27 13.31 -13.00
CA ARG A 157 8.60 12.75 -12.77
C ARG A 157 9.15 13.34 -11.49
N VAL A 158 9.75 12.50 -10.65
CA VAL A 158 10.50 12.91 -9.46
C VAL A 158 11.98 12.62 -9.71
N ASP A 159 12.68 13.63 -10.23
CA ASP A 159 14.11 13.56 -10.48
C ASP A 159 14.95 13.74 -9.19
N ILE A 160 16.27 13.77 -9.35
CA ILE A 160 17.23 13.90 -8.24
C ILE A 160 16.99 15.19 -7.42
N GLU A 161 16.73 16.32 -8.10
CA GLU A 161 16.51 17.59 -7.42
C GLU A 161 15.20 17.56 -6.61
N ALA A 162 14.12 17.05 -7.21
CA ALA A 162 12.84 16.87 -6.54
C ALA A 162 12.94 15.91 -5.35
N THR A 163 13.67 14.78 -5.49
CA THR A 163 13.95 13.87 -4.38
C THR A 163 14.68 14.58 -3.25
N GLY A 164 15.68 15.41 -3.54
CA GLY A 164 16.39 16.19 -2.52
C GLY A 164 15.45 17.13 -1.75
N LYS A 165 14.57 17.84 -2.47
CA LYS A 165 13.54 18.71 -1.86
C LYS A 165 12.56 17.94 -0.97
N LEU A 166 12.15 16.74 -1.39
CA LEU A 166 11.28 15.87 -0.59
C LEU A 166 11.99 15.39 0.70
N MET A 167 13.28 15.03 0.62
CA MET A 167 14.07 14.64 1.79
C MET A 167 14.23 15.77 2.82
N ASP A 168 14.09 17.03 2.40
CA ASP A 168 14.18 18.19 3.29
C ASP A 168 12.81 18.54 3.92
N TRP A 169 11.73 17.80 3.61
CA TRP A 169 10.44 17.98 4.27
C TRP A 169 10.55 17.59 5.76
N PRO A 170 9.88 18.33 6.67
CA PRO A 170 9.82 17.96 8.09
C PRO A 170 9.28 16.54 8.34
N GLU A 171 8.43 16.04 7.45
CA GLU A 171 7.83 14.72 7.52
C GLU A 171 8.72 13.60 6.94
N ALA A 172 9.84 13.93 6.29
CA ALA A 172 10.70 12.95 5.61
C ALA A 172 11.34 11.96 6.59
N LEU A 173 11.15 10.67 6.32
CA LEU A 173 11.49 9.57 7.21
C LEU A 173 12.59 8.67 6.64
N CYS A 174 12.38 8.18 5.43
CA CYS A 174 13.31 7.30 4.72
C CYS A 174 13.28 7.58 3.21
N LEU A 175 14.30 7.12 2.49
CA LEU A 175 14.21 6.94 1.05
C LEU A 175 13.52 5.60 0.80
N ALA A 176 12.46 5.59 0.00
CA ALA A 176 11.70 4.39 -0.32
C ALA A 176 11.20 4.47 -1.77
N GLY A 177 10.04 3.89 -2.05
CA GLY A 177 9.53 3.70 -3.39
C GLY A 177 9.73 2.25 -3.81
N ASP A 178 8.79 1.75 -4.60
CA ASP A 178 8.81 0.42 -5.18
C ASP A 178 9.75 0.38 -6.38
N ILE A 179 11.04 0.58 -6.09
CA ILE A 179 12.12 0.55 -7.06
C ILE A 179 12.22 -0.88 -7.62
N ASN A 180 12.25 -1.02 -8.94
CA ASN A 180 12.56 -2.30 -9.56
C ASN A 180 13.99 -2.73 -9.17
N PRO A 181 14.19 -3.90 -8.53
CA PRO A 181 15.50 -4.34 -8.05
C PRO A 181 16.55 -4.45 -9.17
N GLN A 182 16.14 -4.69 -10.42
CA GLN A 182 17.06 -4.76 -11.55
C GLN A 182 17.76 -3.42 -11.82
N LEU A 183 17.14 -2.29 -11.50
CA LEU A 183 17.79 -0.98 -11.63
C LEU A 183 18.95 -0.86 -10.63
N LEU A 184 18.81 -1.42 -9.43
CA LEU A 184 19.88 -1.42 -8.43
C LEU A 184 20.99 -2.40 -8.80
N ILE A 185 20.64 -3.63 -9.20
CA ILE A 185 21.62 -4.66 -9.61
C ILE A 185 22.41 -4.20 -10.85
N ARG A 186 21.77 -3.50 -11.78
CA ARG A 186 22.40 -2.91 -12.98
C ARG A 186 23.10 -1.57 -12.72
N LYS A 187 23.07 -1.07 -11.47
CA LYS A 187 23.77 0.15 -11.02
C LYS A 187 23.29 1.40 -11.76
N ASP A 188 21.98 1.58 -11.87
CA ASP A 188 21.37 2.79 -12.41
C ASP A 188 21.89 4.03 -11.67
N ASP A 189 22.52 4.95 -12.41
CA ASP A 189 23.21 6.12 -11.82
C ASP A 189 22.26 7.03 -11.03
N GLU A 190 21.01 7.18 -11.49
CA GLU A 190 20.00 7.97 -10.80
C GLU A 190 19.65 7.33 -9.44
N GLN A 191 19.43 6.02 -9.40
CA GLN A 191 19.16 5.33 -8.14
C GLN A 191 20.36 5.38 -7.19
N MET A 192 21.58 5.15 -7.68
CA MET A 192 22.79 5.21 -6.84
C MET A 192 22.95 6.61 -6.22
N THR A 193 22.70 7.67 -7.00
CA THR A 193 22.77 9.05 -6.51
C THR A 193 21.73 9.31 -5.41
N LYS A 194 20.47 8.88 -5.62
CA LYS A 194 19.41 9.06 -4.63
C LYS A 194 19.70 8.27 -3.34
N ILE A 195 20.23 7.05 -3.45
CA ILE A 195 20.65 6.25 -2.29
C ILE A 195 21.76 6.97 -1.51
N GLU A 196 22.79 7.49 -2.18
CA GLU A 196 23.83 8.29 -1.54
C GLU A 196 23.24 9.49 -0.77
N MET A 197 22.30 10.20 -1.37
CA MET A 197 21.61 11.33 -0.73
C MET A 197 20.88 10.94 0.57
N GLY A 198 20.26 9.75 0.60
CA GLY A 198 19.60 9.21 1.79
C GLY A 198 20.60 8.83 2.88
N ILE A 199 21.67 8.12 2.51
CA ILE A 199 22.73 7.68 3.42
C ILE A 199 23.41 8.89 4.09
N VAL A 200 23.77 9.92 3.33
CA VAL A 200 24.43 11.13 3.86
C VAL A 200 23.53 11.89 4.84
N ARG A 201 22.21 11.81 4.68
CA ARG A 201 21.21 12.38 5.60
C ARG A 201 20.93 11.50 6.82
N GLY A 202 21.53 10.30 6.91
CA GLY A 202 21.25 9.33 7.97
C GLY A 202 19.86 8.71 7.87
N MET A 203 19.19 8.85 6.73
CA MET A 203 17.91 8.20 6.44
C MET A 203 18.14 6.70 6.21
N THR A 204 17.09 5.91 6.42
CA THR A 204 17.11 4.51 5.98
C THR A 204 16.75 4.42 4.50
N ILE A 205 17.24 3.36 3.86
CA ILE A 205 16.90 3.03 2.48
C ILE A 205 15.99 1.82 2.49
N SER A 206 14.76 1.98 2.03
CA SER A 206 13.83 0.88 1.86
C SER A 206 13.78 0.41 0.41
N GLY A 207 13.38 -0.83 0.19
CA GLY A 207 12.98 -1.26 -1.15
C GLY A 207 12.20 -2.56 -1.15
N GLN A 208 12.22 -3.24 -2.29
CA GLN A 208 11.54 -4.51 -2.53
C GLN A 208 12.49 -5.50 -3.21
N SER A 209 12.53 -6.72 -2.68
CA SER A 209 13.42 -7.80 -3.15
C SER A 209 12.65 -9.06 -3.57
N PRO A 210 11.64 -8.97 -4.46
CA PRO A 210 10.81 -10.13 -4.78
C PRO A 210 11.66 -11.21 -5.44
N TYR A 211 11.71 -12.40 -4.84
CA TYR A 211 12.42 -13.58 -5.35
C TYR A 211 13.95 -13.46 -5.48
N LEU A 212 14.56 -12.41 -4.94
CA LEU A 212 16.02 -12.32 -4.94
C LEU A 212 16.62 -13.28 -3.93
N THR A 213 17.60 -14.07 -4.35
CA THR A 213 18.34 -15.02 -3.49
C THR A 213 19.82 -15.01 -3.85
N GLY A 214 20.67 -15.56 -2.98
CA GLY A 214 22.09 -15.76 -3.27
C GLY A 214 22.82 -14.50 -3.71
N GLN A 215 23.49 -14.53 -4.86
CA GLN A 215 24.33 -13.43 -5.35
C GLN A 215 23.51 -12.17 -5.65
N ASP A 216 22.29 -12.30 -6.18
CA ASP A 216 21.46 -11.15 -6.54
C ASP A 216 20.93 -10.44 -5.29
N LEU A 217 20.55 -11.19 -4.26
CA LEU A 217 20.20 -10.61 -2.95
C LEU A 217 21.39 -9.89 -2.32
N ASN A 218 22.59 -10.48 -2.39
CA ASN A 218 23.81 -9.83 -1.90
C ASN A 218 24.09 -8.52 -2.65
N ALA A 219 23.95 -8.52 -3.98
CA ALA A 219 24.14 -7.32 -4.80
C ALA A 219 23.10 -6.24 -4.47
N TYR A 220 21.84 -6.64 -4.29
CA TYR A 220 20.75 -5.74 -3.90
C TYR A 220 21.01 -5.10 -2.52
N VAL A 221 21.32 -5.89 -1.49
CA VAL A 221 21.62 -5.36 -0.15
C VAL A 221 22.88 -4.47 -0.17
N ALA A 222 23.92 -4.88 -0.90
CA ALA A 222 25.14 -4.08 -1.05
C ALA A 222 24.90 -2.74 -1.76
N ALA A 223 23.82 -2.61 -2.55
CA ALA A 223 23.46 -1.36 -3.20
C ALA A 223 22.86 -0.33 -2.24
N GLY A 224 22.35 -0.72 -1.06
CA GLY A 224 21.85 0.21 -0.05
C GLY A 224 20.58 -0.19 0.71
N PRO A 225 19.58 -0.87 0.12
CA PRO A 225 18.34 -1.24 0.81
C PRO A 225 18.55 -2.01 2.13
N GLU A 226 17.78 -1.63 3.14
CA GLU A 226 17.84 -2.12 4.53
C GLU A 226 16.60 -2.92 4.94
N ASP A 227 15.53 -2.88 4.15
CA ASP A 227 14.32 -3.66 4.36
C ASP A 227 13.70 -4.19 3.05
N SER A 228 12.74 -5.10 3.18
CA SER A 228 11.88 -5.58 2.10
C SER A 228 10.53 -6.02 2.64
N HIS A 229 9.45 -5.71 1.89
CA HIS A 229 8.08 -6.00 2.30
C HIS A 229 7.39 -7.11 1.47
N VAL A 230 8.14 -7.76 0.55
CA VAL A 230 7.58 -8.67 -0.47
C VAL A 230 7.95 -10.15 -0.28
N ALA A 231 8.52 -10.50 0.87
CA ALA A 231 8.90 -11.89 1.19
C ALA A 231 7.68 -12.83 1.12
N LYS A 232 7.87 -14.03 0.58
CA LYS A 232 6.80 -15.01 0.33
C LYS A 232 6.85 -16.24 1.23
N SER A 233 8.02 -16.51 1.80
CA SER A 233 8.26 -17.71 2.60
C SER A 233 9.11 -17.42 3.83
N VAL A 234 9.08 -18.33 4.80
CA VAL A 234 9.94 -18.26 5.99
C VAL A 234 11.42 -18.42 5.62
N ASP A 235 11.73 -19.16 4.56
CA ASP A 235 13.12 -19.30 4.10
C ASP A 235 13.68 -17.97 3.55
N GLU A 236 12.87 -17.21 2.80
CA GLU A 236 13.22 -15.86 2.36
C GLU A 236 13.41 -14.91 3.56
N ILE A 237 12.55 -14.97 4.58
CA ILE A 237 12.71 -14.18 5.81
C ILE A 237 14.07 -14.48 6.46
N ILE A 238 14.43 -15.76 6.59
CA ILE A 238 15.71 -16.18 7.19
C ILE A 238 16.89 -15.71 6.33
N GLU A 239 16.80 -15.80 5.01
CA GLU A 239 17.87 -15.36 4.11
C GLU A 239 18.05 -13.83 4.16
N ASN A 240 16.97 -13.06 4.07
CA ASN A 240 16.96 -11.62 4.24
C ASN A 240 17.66 -11.21 5.55
N GLN A 241 17.27 -11.84 6.66
CA GLN A 241 17.84 -11.52 7.97
C GLN A 241 19.33 -11.88 8.06
N ARG A 242 19.78 -12.98 7.43
CA ARG A 242 21.21 -13.32 7.36
C ARG A 242 22.04 -12.27 6.62
N MET A 243 21.44 -11.63 5.62
CA MET A 243 22.08 -10.55 4.86
C MET A 243 21.97 -9.19 5.54
N GLY A 244 21.30 -9.10 6.70
CA GLY A 244 21.10 -7.85 7.43
C GLY A 244 19.90 -7.04 6.96
N LEU A 245 18.99 -7.64 6.18
CA LEU A 245 17.77 -7.01 5.70
C LEU A 245 16.62 -7.23 6.69
N ARG A 246 15.90 -6.16 7.04
CA ARG A 246 14.64 -6.26 7.80
C ARG A 246 13.54 -6.80 6.90
N THR A 247 12.64 -7.60 7.48
CA THR A 247 11.45 -8.03 6.74
C THR A 247 10.21 -7.35 7.31
N VAL A 248 9.51 -6.65 6.43
CA VAL A 248 8.26 -5.97 6.72
C VAL A 248 7.11 -6.82 6.20
N PHE A 249 6.18 -7.23 7.05
CA PHE A 249 5.18 -8.24 6.72
C PHE A 249 3.91 -7.57 6.18
N ALA A 250 3.85 -7.47 4.85
CA ALA A 250 2.60 -7.20 4.12
C ALA A 250 1.80 -8.50 4.00
N LEU A 251 0.99 -8.83 5.01
CA LEU A 251 0.22 -10.08 5.04
C LEU A 251 -0.81 -10.10 3.89
N ARG A 252 -0.72 -11.08 2.98
CA ARG A 252 -1.69 -11.29 1.90
C ARG A 252 -2.15 -12.74 1.90
N PRO A 253 -3.43 -13.06 1.65
CA PRO A 253 -3.90 -14.45 1.65
C PRO A 253 -3.12 -15.41 0.72
N HIS A 254 -2.48 -14.87 -0.32
CA HIS A 254 -1.68 -15.60 -1.30
C HIS A 254 -0.15 -15.39 -1.16
N ARG A 255 0.31 -14.65 -0.15
CA ARG A 255 1.71 -14.33 0.11
C ARG A 255 1.91 -14.00 1.59
N LEU A 256 2.66 -14.85 2.31
CA LEU A 256 3.06 -14.62 3.70
C LEU A 256 1.87 -14.31 4.62
N HIS A 257 1.08 -15.32 4.95
CA HIS A 257 -0.11 -15.19 5.78
C HIS A 257 -0.06 -16.20 6.94
N ARG A 258 -1.23 -16.67 7.38
CA ARG A 258 -1.41 -17.61 8.48
C ARG A 258 -0.48 -18.83 8.45
N PRO A 259 -0.37 -19.60 7.34
CA PRO A 259 0.50 -20.78 7.31
C PRO A 259 1.98 -20.42 7.55
N GLU A 260 2.45 -19.35 6.91
CA GLU A 260 3.84 -18.91 7.04
C GLU A 260 4.12 -18.30 8.42
N LEU A 261 3.17 -17.57 9.01
CA LEU A 261 3.30 -17.08 10.39
C LEU A 261 3.38 -18.22 11.39
N ARG A 262 2.60 -19.29 11.20
CA ARG A 262 2.66 -20.49 12.04
C ARG A 262 4.00 -21.21 11.91
N GLN A 263 4.51 -21.32 10.68
CA GLN A 263 5.84 -21.86 10.43
C GLN A 263 6.92 -20.99 11.08
N LEU A 264 6.83 -19.67 10.94
CA LEU A 264 7.75 -18.70 11.52
C LEU A 264 7.74 -18.78 13.06
N ALA A 265 6.58 -18.93 13.69
CA ALA A 265 6.46 -19.14 15.12
C ALA A 265 7.23 -20.40 15.58
N GLY A 266 7.14 -21.49 14.82
CA GLY A 266 7.96 -22.68 15.03
C GLY A 266 9.46 -22.39 14.95
N VAL A 267 9.88 -21.68 13.91
CA VAL A 267 11.29 -21.29 13.71
C VAL A 267 11.81 -20.39 14.83
N ILE A 268 11.05 -19.39 15.26
CA ILE A 268 11.42 -18.50 16.37
C ILE A 268 11.64 -19.31 17.64
N ARG A 269 10.74 -20.24 17.95
CA ARG A 269 10.82 -21.09 19.14
C ARG A 269 11.98 -22.09 19.09
N GLU A 270 12.23 -22.70 17.94
CA GLU A 270 13.19 -23.81 17.79
C GLU A 270 14.62 -23.35 17.49
N ARG A 271 14.77 -22.25 16.74
CA ARG A 271 16.07 -21.76 16.25
C ARG A 271 16.49 -20.43 16.88
N SER A 272 15.68 -19.86 17.77
CA SER A 272 15.92 -18.55 18.40
C SER A 272 16.18 -17.45 17.36
N LEU A 273 15.39 -17.44 16.27
CA LEU A 273 15.46 -16.39 15.26
C LEU A 273 15.21 -15.03 15.94
N ASP A 274 16.10 -14.07 15.71
CA ASP A 274 16.01 -12.75 16.34
C ASP A 274 14.85 -11.94 15.73
N THR A 275 13.84 -11.65 16.52
CA THR A 275 12.61 -11.02 16.05
C THR A 275 12.73 -9.51 15.86
N ARG A 276 13.86 -8.87 16.22
CA ARG A 276 14.06 -7.41 16.09
C ARG A 276 14.02 -6.91 14.65
N TYR A 277 14.24 -7.80 13.67
CA TYR A 277 14.23 -7.49 12.23
C TYR A 277 12.86 -7.70 11.58
N LEU A 278 11.86 -8.09 12.35
CA LEU A 278 10.51 -8.36 11.87
C LEU A 278 9.58 -7.20 12.21
N GLN A 279 8.80 -6.77 11.22
CA GLN A 279 7.86 -5.65 11.33
C GLN A 279 6.55 -6.03 10.63
N PHE A 280 5.42 -5.43 10.99
CA PHE A 280 4.18 -5.53 10.22
C PHE A 280 3.99 -4.29 9.36
N CYS A 281 3.33 -4.42 8.21
CA CYS A 281 2.77 -3.29 7.48
C CYS A 281 1.43 -3.66 6.83
N THR A 282 0.75 -2.66 6.27
CA THR A 282 -0.46 -2.88 5.49
C THR A 282 -0.22 -2.92 3.99
N ASP A 283 0.76 -2.16 3.48
CA ASP A 283 0.95 -2.02 2.03
C ASP A 283 -0.40 -1.53 1.42
N ASP A 284 -0.88 -2.03 0.29
CA ASP A 284 -2.20 -1.65 -0.24
C ASP A 284 -3.39 -2.24 0.53
N VAL A 285 -4.32 -1.43 1.04
CA VAL A 285 -5.59 -1.92 1.63
C VAL A 285 -6.77 -1.05 1.21
N TYR A 286 -7.83 -1.66 0.69
CA TYR A 286 -9.05 -0.97 0.26
C TYR A 286 -9.94 -0.55 1.45
N ALA A 287 -10.79 0.47 1.28
CA ALA A 287 -11.70 0.94 2.34
C ALA A 287 -12.55 -0.15 2.99
N HIS A 288 -13.17 -1.05 2.22
CA HIS A 288 -13.96 -2.16 2.79
C HIS A 288 -13.09 -3.14 3.60
N GLU A 289 -11.83 -3.33 3.19
CA GLU A 289 -10.89 -4.21 3.89
C GLU A 289 -10.40 -3.59 5.20
N LEU A 290 -10.26 -2.26 5.27
CA LEU A 290 -9.99 -1.56 6.52
C LEU A 290 -11.11 -1.79 7.55
N ILE A 291 -12.37 -1.85 7.12
CA ILE A 291 -13.51 -2.14 8.00
C ILE A 291 -13.57 -3.63 8.34
N ASP A 292 -13.51 -4.50 7.32
CA ASP A 292 -13.83 -5.92 7.45
C ASP A 292 -12.66 -6.73 8.04
N GLU A 293 -11.42 -6.33 7.73
CA GLU A 293 -10.21 -7.04 8.15
C GLU A 293 -9.39 -6.25 9.17
N GLY A 294 -9.37 -4.93 9.10
CA GLY A 294 -8.57 -4.07 9.98
C GLY A 294 -7.13 -3.84 9.52
N HIS A 295 -6.35 -3.19 10.37
CA HIS A 295 -5.02 -2.65 10.07
C HIS A 295 -3.92 -3.41 10.83
N ILE A 296 -2.96 -2.72 11.47
CA ILE A 296 -1.88 -3.34 12.26
C ILE A 296 -2.45 -4.16 13.43
N ASN A 297 -3.56 -3.75 14.06
CA ASN A 297 -4.20 -4.51 15.12
C ASN A 297 -4.53 -5.95 14.71
N THR A 298 -5.07 -6.15 13.51
CA THR A 298 -5.35 -7.49 12.99
C THR A 298 -4.08 -8.26 12.67
N ARG A 299 -3.00 -7.60 12.21
CA ARG A 299 -1.72 -8.29 11.96
C ARG A 299 -1.10 -8.81 13.26
N ILE A 300 -1.19 -8.04 14.35
CA ILE A 300 -0.82 -8.50 15.70
C ILE A 300 -1.68 -9.70 16.10
N ARG A 301 -3.01 -9.57 16.01
CA ARG A 301 -3.95 -10.63 16.38
C ARG A 301 -3.71 -11.93 15.60
N ILE A 302 -3.57 -11.86 14.28
CA ILE A 302 -3.28 -13.01 13.43
C ILE A 302 -1.96 -13.65 13.85
N ALA A 303 -0.90 -12.88 14.11
CA ALA A 303 0.37 -13.44 14.53
C ALA A 303 0.26 -14.19 15.87
N ILE A 304 -0.50 -13.65 16.83
CA ILE A 304 -0.79 -14.30 18.11
C ILE A 304 -1.57 -15.60 17.90
N GLU A 305 -2.64 -15.57 17.10
CA GLU A 305 -3.45 -16.75 16.75
C GLU A 305 -2.62 -17.86 16.11
N GLU A 306 -1.59 -17.50 15.34
CA GLU A 306 -0.68 -18.45 14.68
C GLU A 306 0.52 -18.87 15.54
N GLY A 307 0.59 -18.41 16.78
CA GLY A 307 1.53 -18.89 17.80
C GLY A 307 2.79 -18.05 17.98
N ILE A 308 2.85 -16.83 17.43
CA ILE A 308 3.88 -15.85 17.80
C ILE A 308 3.58 -15.36 19.21
N ASP A 309 4.61 -15.28 20.06
CA ASP A 309 4.50 -14.75 21.43
C ASP A 309 3.86 -13.34 21.40
N PRO A 310 2.81 -13.07 22.21
CA PRO A 310 2.15 -11.77 22.22
C PRO A 310 3.12 -10.59 22.41
N MET A 311 4.10 -10.68 23.33
CA MET A 311 5.06 -9.59 23.51
C MET A 311 5.85 -9.32 22.23
N THR A 312 6.29 -10.37 21.55
CA THR A 312 6.96 -10.27 20.25
C THR A 312 6.06 -9.63 19.19
N ALA A 313 4.80 -10.03 19.08
CA ALA A 313 3.87 -9.46 18.09
C ALA A 313 3.66 -7.96 18.30
N TYR A 314 3.51 -7.49 19.54
CA TYR A 314 3.44 -6.05 19.82
C TYR A 314 4.77 -5.34 19.56
N GLN A 315 5.93 -5.95 19.81
CA GLN A 315 7.23 -5.37 19.45
C GLN A 315 7.38 -5.16 17.94
N MET A 316 6.91 -6.11 17.13
CA MET A 316 6.90 -6.03 15.67
C MET A 316 6.06 -4.86 15.14
N ALA A 317 5.08 -4.39 15.90
CA ALA A 317 4.22 -3.25 15.56
C ALA A 317 4.63 -1.93 16.24
N THR A 318 5.69 -1.93 17.07
CA THR A 318 6.07 -0.76 17.89
C THR A 318 7.58 -0.52 17.85
N ILE A 319 8.35 -1.07 18.79
CA ILE A 319 9.78 -0.77 18.93
C ILE A 319 10.59 -1.24 17.72
N ASN A 320 10.27 -2.37 17.10
CA ASN A 320 11.00 -2.86 15.93
C ASN A 320 10.85 -1.89 14.76
N VAL A 321 9.65 -1.31 14.60
CA VAL A 321 9.36 -0.28 13.58
C VAL A 321 10.15 0.98 13.90
N ALA A 322 10.08 1.47 15.13
CA ALA A 322 10.76 2.69 15.54
C ALA A 322 12.30 2.57 15.42
N GLU A 323 12.87 1.41 15.74
CA GLU A 323 14.31 1.14 15.56
C GLU A 323 14.68 1.01 14.09
N GLY A 324 13.87 0.29 13.31
CA GLY A 324 14.12 0.11 11.89
C GLY A 324 14.04 1.39 11.07
N LEU A 325 13.28 2.38 11.54
CA LEU A 325 13.21 3.72 10.95
C LEU A 325 14.10 4.75 11.65
N ARG A 326 14.91 4.33 12.65
CA ARG A 326 15.81 5.20 13.44
C ARG A 326 15.11 6.36 14.18
N ILE A 327 13.85 6.17 14.56
CA ILE A 327 13.02 7.15 15.29
C ILE A 327 12.69 6.71 16.73
N ASN A 328 13.28 5.61 17.20
CA ASN A 328 13.11 5.04 18.54
C ASN A 328 13.50 5.99 19.69
N ARG A 329 14.20 7.09 19.43
CA ARG A 329 14.39 8.16 20.42
C ARG A 329 13.07 8.76 20.90
N MET A 330 12.08 8.82 20.02
CA MET A 330 10.80 9.51 20.26
C MET A 330 9.59 8.57 20.30
N TYR A 331 9.69 7.38 19.71
CA TYR A 331 8.56 6.44 19.53
C TYR A 331 8.90 5.00 19.98
N GLY A 332 7.91 4.11 19.89
CA GLY A 332 8.06 2.66 20.02
C GLY A 332 8.09 2.10 21.45
N SER A 333 8.00 2.95 22.49
CA SER A 333 7.85 2.49 23.87
C SER A 333 7.20 3.56 24.75
N ILE A 334 6.55 3.14 25.84
CA ILE A 334 5.99 4.05 26.85
C ILE A 334 7.07 4.31 27.90
N THR A 335 7.91 5.32 27.63
CA THR A 335 9.07 5.65 28.48
C THR A 335 9.26 7.15 28.61
N PRO A 336 9.82 7.65 29.72
CA PRO A 336 10.01 9.08 29.95
C PRO A 336 10.69 9.82 28.77
N GLY A 337 10.08 10.93 28.36
CA GLY A 337 10.57 11.81 27.30
C GLY A 337 10.23 11.40 25.87
N LYS A 338 9.50 10.30 25.66
CA LYS A 338 8.91 9.91 24.36
C LYS A 338 7.51 10.49 24.19
N TYR A 339 7.00 10.49 22.95
CA TYR A 339 5.63 10.92 22.68
C TYR A 339 4.63 10.05 23.44
N ALA A 340 3.58 10.67 23.96
CA ALA A 340 2.47 9.97 24.62
C ALA A 340 1.51 9.40 23.56
N ASP A 341 2.01 8.43 22.79
CA ASP A 341 1.25 7.67 21.81
C ASP A 341 0.95 6.29 22.38
N LEU A 342 -0.30 6.05 22.76
CA LEU A 342 -0.73 4.90 23.56
C LEU A 342 -1.95 4.22 22.94
N VAL A 343 -2.02 2.90 23.06
CA VAL A 343 -3.26 2.13 22.82
C VAL A 343 -3.69 1.51 24.13
N VAL A 344 -4.97 1.68 24.48
CA VAL A 344 -5.61 1.02 25.61
C VAL A 344 -6.47 -0.11 25.07
N LEU A 345 -6.29 -1.31 25.62
CA LEU A 345 -6.94 -2.54 25.15
C LEU A 345 -7.77 -3.17 26.27
N ASP A 346 -8.96 -3.65 25.91
CA ASP A 346 -9.80 -4.49 26.79
C ASP A 346 -9.27 -5.93 26.85
N ASP A 347 -8.78 -6.45 25.71
CA ASP A 347 -8.21 -7.79 25.59
C ASP A 347 -6.87 -7.73 24.85
N PHE A 348 -5.80 -8.14 25.54
CA PHE A 348 -4.43 -8.07 25.01
C PHE A 348 -4.14 -9.11 23.93
N GLU A 349 -4.74 -10.30 24.00
CA GLU A 349 -4.50 -11.37 23.03
C GLU A 349 -5.37 -11.19 21.78
N LYS A 350 -6.61 -10.71 21.95
CA LYS A 350 -7.51 -10.39 20.83
C LYS A 350 -7.22 -9.03 20.20
N VAL A 351 -6.44 -8.18 20.87
CA VAL A 351 -6.14 -6.82 20.40
C VAL A 351 -7.41 -5.98 20.30
N ASP A 352 -8.30 -6.09 21.29
CA ASP A 352 -9.58 -5.37 21.35
C ASP A 352 -9.33 -3.95 21.87
N ILE A 353 -9.49 -2.94 21.01
CA ILE A 353 -9.08 -1.56 21.27
C ILE A 353 -10.20 -0.76 21.93
N PHE A 354 -9.88 -0.23 23.11
CA PHE A 354 -10.76 0.65 23.87
C PHE A 354 -10.49 2.12 23.57
N ALA A 355 -9.21 2.51 23.45
CA ALA A 355 -8.83 3.90 23.20
C ALA A 355 -7.46 4.03 22.51
N THR A 356 -7.30 5.11 21.74
CA THR A 356 -6.04 5.50 21.10
C THR A 356 -5.71 6.93 21.48
N MET A 357 -4.52 7.15 22.02
CA MET A 357 -3.97 8.45 22.37
C MET A 357 -2.82 8.80 21.42
N ILE A 358 -2.81 10.04 20.93
CA ILE A 358 -1.74 10.58 20.09
C ILE A 358 -1.32 11.93 20.66
N ASP A 359 -0.02 12.10 20.91
CA ASP A 359 0.54 13.33 21.49
C ASP A 359 -0.17 13.75 22.80
N GLY A 360 -0.51 12.78 23.64
CA GLY A 360 -1.17 13.03 24.94
C GLY A 360 -2.67 13.33 24.85
N GLU A 361 -3.24 13.41 23.65
CA GLU A 361 -4.66 13.66 23.40
C GLU A 361 -5.39 12.37 23.00
N TRP A 362 -6.59 12.14 23.53
CA TRP A 362 -7.44 11.02 23.09
C TRP A 362 -7.94 11.27 21.67
N ALA A 363 -7.42 10.52 20.71
CA ALA A 363 -7.82 10.59 19.30
C ALA A 363 -9.01 9.67 18.98
N TYR A 364 -9.14 8.59 19.77
CA TYR A 364 -10.28 7.70 19.80
C TYR A 364 -10.48 7.19 21.23
N LEU A 365 -11.72 7.17 21.72
CA LEU A 365 -12.04 6.74 23.08
C LEU A 365 -13.47 6.20 23.12
N ASP A 366 -13.65 4.95 23.54
CA ASP A 366 -14.95 4.34 23.82
C ASP A 366 -15.96 4.45 22.66
N GLY A 367 -15.51 4.09 21.45
CA GLY A 367 -16.34 4.13 20.24
C GLY A 367 -16.42 5.51 19.56
N GLU A 368 -15.85 6.56 20.15
CA GLU A 368 -15.94 7.92 19.63
C GLU A 368 -14.58 8.45 19.15
N HIS A 369 -14.56 9.07 17.96
CA HIS A 369 -13.41 9.80 17.45
C HIS A 369 -13.35 11.22 18.03
N ALA A 370 -12.13 11.72 18.21
CA ALA A 370 -11.94 13.14 18.47
C ALA A 370 -12.55 14.01 17.36
N PRO A 371 -13.05 15.22 17.69
CA PRO A 371 -13.52 16.16 16.68
C PRO A 371 -12.43 16.48 15.66
N SER A 372 -12.83 16.70 14.41
CA SER A 372 -11.89 17.07 13.35
C SER A 372 -11.23 18.42 13.64
N LYS A 373 -9.92 18.55 13.33
CA LYS A 373 -9.14 19.77 13.55
C LYS A 373 -9.33 20.84 12.44
N GLY A 374 -10.46 20.84 11.73
CA GLY A 374 -10.80 21.79 10.67
C GLY A 374 -11.28 21.09 9.40
N ASN A 375 -11.32 21.80 8.27
CA ASN A 375 -11.64 21.25 6.96
C ASN A 375 -10.46 21.43 6.00
N PHE A 376 -10.28 20.46 5.11
CA PHE A 376 -9.36 20.54 3.98
C PHE A 376 -10.15 20.38 2.69
N THR A 377 -9.78 21.13 1.66
CA THR A 377 -10.46 21.05 0.35
C THR A 377 -9.41 20.87 -0.71
N TYR A 378 -9.56 19.79 -1.48
CA TYR A 378 -8.69 19.54 -2.63
C TYR A 378 -8.98 20.56 -3.73
N PRO A 379 -7.93 21.20 -4.30
CA PRO A 379 -8.10 22.20 -5.33
C PRO A 379 -8.57 21.58 -6.65
N ASP A 380 -9.32 22.33 -7.47
CA ASP A 380 -9.90 21.82 -8.73
C ASP A 380 -8.87 21.20 -9.69
N TRP A 381 -7.65 21.75 -9.72
CA TRP A 381 -6.57 21.24 -10.58
C TRP A 381 -6.15 19.81 -10.22
N SER A 382 -6.31 19.40 -8.95
CA SER A 382 -6.03 18.02 -8.53
C SER A 382 -7.15 17.06 -8.92
N LYS A 383 -8.30 17.59 -9.40
CA LYS A 383 -9.45 16.81 -9.85
C LYS A 383 -9.53 16.70 -11.38
N GLN A 384 -8.86 17.58 -12.10
CA GLN A 384 -8.86 17.64 -13.57
C GLN A 384 -7.67 16.88 -14.16
N THR A 385 -7.61 15.57 -13.92
CA THR A 385 -6.45 14.74 -14.30
C THR A 385 -6.68 13.82 -15.50
N MET A 386 -7.89 13.78 -16.06
CA MET A 386 -8.19 13.00 -17.27
C MET A 386 -7.84 13.80 -18.54
N ARG A 387 -6.65 13.55 -19.09
CA ARG A 387 -6.13 14.16 -20.33
C ARG A 387 -5.91 13.10 -21.40
N VAL A 388 -7.00 12.73 -22.07
CA VAL A 388 -6.98 11.82 -23.22
C VAL A 388 -6.98 12.59 -24.54
N ALA A 389 -6.44 12.00 -25.61
CA ALA A 389 -6.31 12.66 -26.91
C ALA A 389 -7.65 12.92 -27.63
N GLY A 390 -8.71 12.21 -27.24
CA GLY A 390 -10.04 12.32 -27.82
C GLY A 390 -10.96 11.20 -27.32
N ALA A 391 -12.13 11.09 -27.95
CA ALA A 391 -13.08 10.01 -27.65
C ALA A 391 -12.46 8.65 -27.99
N ILE A 392 -12.59 7.70 -27.06
CA ILE A 392 -12.06 6.34 -27.21
C ILE A 392 -13.10 5.51 -27.97
N THR A 393 -12.69 4.83 -29.03
CA THR A 393 -13.59 4.01 -29.86
C THR A 393 -13.21 2.53 -29.78
N ALA A 394 -14.15 1.64 -30.06
CA ALA A 394 -13.91 0.19 -30.04
C ALA A 394 -12.74 -0.22 -30.97
N ASP A 395 -12.65 0.38 -32.17
CA ASP A 395 -11.57 0.11 -33.14
C ASP A 395 -10.17 0.49 -32.60
N MET A 396 -10.09 1.53 -31.76
CA MET A 396 -8.82 1.94 -31.16
C MET A 396 -8.29 0.89 -30.16
N LEU A 397 -9.19 0.14 -29.52
CA LEU A 397 -8.86 -0.86 -28.49
C LEU A 397 -8.54 -2.24 -29.10
N ALA A 398 -8.88 -2.45 -30.36
CA ALA A 398 -8.69 -3.72 -31.06
C ALA A 398 -7.21 -4.03 -31.40
N VAL A 399 -6.83 -5.30 -31.25
CA VAL A 399 -5.59 -5.86 -31.80
C VAL A 399 -5.87 -6.31 -33.23
N LYS A 400 -5.14 -5.75 -34.21
CA LYS A 400 -5.36 -5.97 -35.64
C LYS A 400 -4.31 -6.92 -36.21
N VAL A 401 -4.76 -7.80 -37.10
CA VAL A 401 -3.98 -8.84 -37.80
C VAL A 401 -4.32 -8.81 -39.29
N SER A 402 -3.63 -9.60 -40.11
CA SER A 402 -3.96 -9.70 -41.54
C SER A 402 -5.41 -10.16 -41.75
N SER A 403 -6.10 -9.55 -42.73
CA SER A 403 -7.53 -9.77 -42.99
C SER A 403 -7.89 -11.17 -43.49
N ASN A 404 -6.90 -12.01 -43.82
CA ASN A 404 -7.10 -13.39 -44.26
C ASN A 404 -6.90 -14.43 -43.14
N ALA A 405 -6.43 -14.02 -41.96
CA ALA A 405 -6.33 -14.91 -40.81
C ALA A 405 -7.72 -15.16 -40.21
N SER A 406 -7.97 -16.40 -39.77
CA SER A 406 -9.19 -16.75 -39.01
C SER A 406 -8.92 -17.01 -37.54
N ALA A 407 -7.64 -17.07 -37.15
CA ALA A 407 -7.17 -17.20 -35.78
C ALA A 407 -5.80 -16.52 -35.61
N ALA A 408 -5.50 -16.15 -34.37
CA ALA A 408 -4.20 -15.62 -33.98
C ALA A 408 -3.73 -16.30 -32.69
N ARG A 409 -2.46 -16.69 -32.65
CA ARG A 409 -1.79 -17.09 -31.43
C ARG A 409 -1.24 -15.85 -30.74
N VAL A 410 -1.70 -15.59 -29.53
CA VAL A 410 -1.44 -14.35 -28.79
C VAL A 410 -0.79 -14.62 -27.44
N ARG A 411 -0.14 -13.59 -26.89
CA ARG A 411 0.30 -13.54 -25.49
C ARG A 411 -0.79 -12.93 -24.63
N ALA A 412 -1.10 -13.57 -23.52
CA ALA A 412 -1.97 -13.03 -22.48
C ALA A 412 -1.18 -12.89 -21.16
N LEU A 413 -1.36 -11.75 -20.50
CA LEU A 413 -0.85 -11.55 -19.15
C LEU A 413 -1.76 -12.28 -18.16
N ALA A 414 -1.23 -13.30 -17.50
CA ALA A 414 -1.96 -14.12 -16.54
C ALA A 414 -1.84 -13.55 -15.12
N VAL A 415 -2.98 -13.42 -14.44
CA VAL A 415 -3.05 -12.93 -13.06
C VAL A 415 -2.67 -14.03 -12.06
N THR A 416 -1.36 -14.27 -11.97
CA THR A 416 -0.70 -15.23 -11.08
C THR A 416 0.24 -14.50 -10.10
N SER A 417 0.80 -15.21 -9.12
CA SER A 417 1.80 -14.66 -8.19
C SER A 417 3.00 -15.63 -8.12
N PRO A 418 4.11 -15.39 -8.86
CA PRO A 418 4.40 -14.18 -9.66
C PRO A 418 3.55 -14.11 -10.93
N LYS A 419 3.41 -12.92 -11.54
CA LYS A 419 2.72 -12.75 -12.82
C LYS A 419 3.40 -13.60 -13.89
N SER A 420 2.61 -14.20 -14.78
CA SER A 420 3.09 -15.10 -15.83
C SER A 420 2.48 -14.74 -17.18
N GLU A 421 3.05 -15.32 -18.24
CA GLU A 421 2.50 -15.25 -19.58
C GLU A 421 1.83 -16.59 -19.91
N GLU A 422 0.68 -16.53 -20.58
CA GLU A 422 0.02 -17.68 -21.19
C GLU A 422 -0.20 -17.41 -22.69
N GLU A 423 -0.13 -18.44 -23.52
CA GLU A 423 -0.46 -18.34 -24.95
C GLU A 423 -1.89 -18.82 -25.21
N PHE A 424 -2.63 -18.09 -26.03
CA PHE A 424 -3.97 -18.46 -26.48
C PHE A 424 -4.04 -18.49 -27.99
N THR A 425 -4.87 -19.36 -28.56
CA THR A 425 -5.31 -19.25 -29.96
C THR A 425 -6.69 -18.64 -29.96
N LEU A 426 -6.79 -17.38 -30.37
CA LEU A 426 -8.02 -16.61 -30.35
C LEU A 426 -8.61 -16.43 -31.75
N PRO A 427 -9.95 -16.36 -31.88
CA PRO A 427 -10.60 -16.16 -33.18
C PRO A 427 -10.30 -14.78 -33.75
N VAL A 428 -10.24 -14.70 -35.08
CA VAL A 428 -10.10 -13.45 -35.83
C VAL A 428 -11.38 -13.20 -36.62
N VAL A 429 -11.97 -12.03 -36.43
CA VAL A 429 -13.17 -11.58 -37.15
C VAL A 429 -12.85 -10.24 -37.81
N ASP A 430 -12.99 -10.17 -39.13
CA ASP A 430 -12.74 -8.97 -39.94
C ASP A 430 -11.36 -8.31 -39.68
N GLY A 431 -10.32 -9.14 -39.46
CA GLY A 431 -8.96 -8.68 -39.19
C GLY A 431 -8.71 -8.21 -37.76
N VAL A 432 -9.66 -8.42 -36.85
CA VAL A 432 -9.53 -8.13 -35.41
C VAL A 432 -9.44 -9.44 -34.63
N VAL A 433 -8.46 -9.55 -33.74
CA VAL A 433 -8.38 -10.66 -32.78
C VAL A 433 -9.40 -10.41 -31.68
N MET A 434 -10.35 -11.33 -31.52
CA MET A 434 -11.44 -11.20 -30.55
C MET A 434 -11.06 -11.85 -29.22
N PRO A 435 -11.46 -11.29 -28.07
CA PRO A 435 -11.38 -11.99 -26.79
C PRO A 435 -12.25 -13.25 -26.82
N ASP A 436 -11.90 -14.25 -26.02
CA ASP A 436 -12.63 -15.51 -25.90
C ASP A 436 -12.91 -15.79 -24.40
N PRO A 437 -14.07 -15.35 -23.90
CA PRO A 437 -14.43 -15.57 -22.51
C PRO A 437 -14.65 -17.04 -22.15
N GLU A 438 -15.00 -17.91 -23.11
CA GLU A 438 -15.14 -19.35 -22.87
C GLU A 438 -13.76 -19.99 -22.65
N ALA A 439 -12.74 -19.54 -23.40
CA ALA A 439 -11.35 -19.92 -23.16
C ALA A 439 -10.72 -19.23 -21.93
N GLY A 440 -11.39 -18.23 -21.33
CA GLY A 440 -10.89 -17.51 -20.17
C GLY A 440 -9.93 -16.37 -20.49
N ALA A 441 -10.07 -15.74 -21.67
CA ALA A 441 -9.26 -14.62 -22.13
C ALA A 441 -10.11 -13.37 -22.41
N SER A 442 -9.72 -12.23 -21.83
CA SER A 442 -10.33 -10.92 -22.11
C SER A 442 -9.34 -9.98 -22.78
N SER A 443 -9.86 -9.01 -23.54
CA SER A 443 -9.06 -7.90 -24.06
C SER A 443 -8.68 -6.98 -22.91
N ILE A 444 -7.47 -6.42 -22.96
CA ILE A 444 -7.00 -5.33 -22.11
C ILE A 444 -6.49 -4.18 -22.96
N ALA A 445 -6.79 -2.96 -22.53
CA ALA A 445 -6.19 -1.75 -23.06
C ALA A 445 -5.74 -0.83 -21.91
N VAL A 446 -4.55 -0.24 -22.03
CA VAL A 446 -4.06 0.82 -21.13
C VAL A 446 -3.83 2.07 -21.97
N ILE A 447 -4.51 3.16 -21.59
CA ILE A 447 -4.63 4.38 -22.37
C ILE A 447 -3.94 5.51 -21.62
N ASP A 448 -3.02 6.22 -22.27
CA ASP A 448 -2.43 7.43 -21.71
C ASP A 448 -3.53 8.44 -21.39
N ARG A 449 -3.66 8.75 -20.09
CA ARG A 449 -4.60 9.77 -19.59
C ARG A 449 -3.90 11.01 -19.05
N HIS A 450 -2.60 11.12 -19.19
CA HIS A 450 -1.79 12.17 -18.55
C HIS A 450 -1.31 13.23 -19.53
N LYS A 451 -0.91 12.79 -20.73
CA LYS A 451 -0.24 13.64 -21.72
C LYS A 451 -1.06 13.87 -22.99
N ALA A 452 -2.24 13.25 -23.09
CA ALA A 452 -3.05 13.24 -24.31
C ALA A 452 -2.25 12.83 -25.56
N SER A 453 -1.31 11.89 -25.40
CA SER A 453 -0.43 11.42 -26.49
C SER A 453 -1.16 10.57 -27.53
N GLY A 454 -2.33 10.04 -27.19
CA GLY A 454 -3.07 9.09 -28.02
C GLY A 454 -2.52 7.67 -27.97
N ARG A 455 -1.55 7.40 -27.08
CA ARG A 455 -0.96 6.08 -26.90
C ARG A 455 -1.94 5.12 -26.21
N ILE A 456 -2.03 3.90 -26.74
CA ILE A 456 -2.86 2.81 -26.22
C ILE A 456 -2.08 1.50 -26.35
N GLY A 457 -1.78 0.87 -25.20
CA GLY A 457 -1.21 -0.47 -25.13
C GLY A 457 -2.35 -1.47 -25.15
N LYS A 458 -2.27 -2.51 -26.00
CA LYS A 458 -3.38 -3.43 -26.28
C LYS A 458 -2.92 -4.87 -26.26
N GLY A 459 -3.76 -5.76 -25.75
CA GLY A 459 -3.46 -7.18 -25.69
C GLY A 459 -4.53 -7.95 -24.94
N PHE A 460 -4.12 -9.02 -24.27
CA PHE A 460 -5.04 -9.94 -23.62
C PHE A 460 -4.60 -10.24 -22.18
N VAL A 461 -5.58 -10.60 -21.34
CA VAL A 461 -5.38 -11.06 -19.96
C VAL A 461 -6.08 -12.39 -19.73
N SER A 462 -5.53 -13.20 -18.82
CA SER A 462 -6.12 -14.47 -18.38
C SER A 462 -6.14 -14.60 -16.85
N LYS A 463 -6.91 -15.59 -16.36
CA LYS A 463 -7.22 -15.86 -14.93
C LYS A 463 -8.06 -14.78 -14.23
N LEU A 464 -7.90 -13.52 -14.60
CA LEU A 464 -8.84 -12.43 -14.32
C LEU A 464 -9.41 -11.95 -15.65
N PHE A 465 -10.49 -12.61 -16.07
CA PHE A 465 -11.19 -12.31 -17.31
C PHE A 465 -12.67 -12.07 -17.00
N LEU A 466 -13.39 -11.48 -17.95
CA LEU A 466 -14.82 -11.22 -17.86
C LEU A 466 -15.56 -12.12 -18.86
N GLN A 467 -16.67 -12.72 -18.41
CA GLN A 467 -17.56 -13.49 -19.28
C GLN A 467 -18.36 -12.58 -20.23
N ARG A 468 -18.64 -11.36 -19.80
CA ARG A 468 -19.42 -10.35 -20.53
C ARG A 468 -19.11 -8.95 -20.00
N GLY A 469 -19.42 -7.94 -20.79
CA GLY A 469 -19.22 -6.55 -20.40
C GLY A 469 -17.76 -6.12 -20.33
N ALA A 470 -17.54 -4.99 -19.65
CA ALA A 470 -16.22 -4.42 -19.44
C ALA A 470 -16.12 -3.68 -18.09
N ILE A 471 -14.88 -3.51 -17.62
CA ILE A 471 -14.51 -2.65 -16.50
C ILE A 471 -13.44 -1.67 -16.94
N ALA A 472 -13.58 -0.41 -16.56
CA ALA A 472 -12.55 0.62 -16.68
C ALA A 472 -12.12 1.11 -15.28
N SER A 473 -10.84 1.47 -15.14
CA SER A 473 -10.23 1.97 -13.89
C SER A 473 -9.12 2.98 -14.17
N THR A 474 -9.05 4.06 -13.40
CA THR A 474 -7.84 4.91 -13.33
C THR A 474 -6.89 4.54 -12.21
N VAL A 475 -7.28 3.64 -11.30
CA VAL A 475 -6.35 3.03 -10.35
C VAL A 475 -5.70 1.84 -11.06
N SER A 476 -4.48 2.09 -11.53
CA SER A 476 -3.73 1.19 -12.42
C SER A 476 -2.24 1.38 -12.15
N HIS A 477 -1.76 0.82 -11.03
CA HIS A 477 -0.43 1.02 -10.47
C HIS A 477 0.69 0.88 -11.51
N ASP A 478 1.76 1.66 -11.55
CA ASP A 478 1.99 2.89 -10.75
C ASP A 478 1.73 4.14 -11.60
N ALA A 479 1.85 4.04 -12.92
CA ALA A 479 1.61 5.19 -13.80
C ALA A 479 0.15 5.66 -13.76
N HIS A 480 -0.78 4.79 -13.32
CA HIS A 480 -2.20 5.08 -13.21
C HIS A 480 -2.80 5.60 -14.50
N ASN A 481 -2.46 4.98 -15.63
CA ASN A 481 -3.16 5.22 -16.88
C ASN A 481 -4.58 4.64 -16.84
N LEU A 482 -5.43 5.00 -17.80
CA LEU A 482 -6.78 4.45 -17.87
C LEU A 482 -6.70 3.01 -18.38
N MET A 483 -6.93 2.04 -17.51
CA MET A 483 -6.97 0.62 -17.84
C MET A 483 -8.41 0.19 -18.10
N VAL A 484 -8.62 -0.63 -19.12
CA VAL A 484 -9.91 -1.19 -19.49
C VAL A 484 -9.75 -2.67 -19.81
N ILE A 485 -10.59 -3.52 -19.22
CA ILE A 485 -10.64 -4.97 -19.46
C ILE A 485 -12.05 -5.32 -19.91
N GLY A 486 -12.20 -6.13 -20.95
CA GLY A 486 -13.53 -6.48 -21.46
C GLY A 486 -13.63 -7.75 -22.29
N ALA A 487 -14.85 -8.25 -22.36
CA ALA A 487 -15.26 -9.35 -23.22
C ALA A 487 -15.62 -8.89 -24.65
N ASN A 488 -15.76 -7.59 -24.88
CA ASN A 488 -15.97 -6.98 -26.20
C ASN A 488 -15.46 -5.52 -26.19
N HIS A 489 -15.12 -4.99 -27.37
CA HIS A 489 -14.47 -3.68 -27.48
C HIS A 489 -15.47 -2.51 -27.36
N GLU A 490 -16.76 -2.74 -27.62
CA GLU A 490 -17.84 -1.76 -27.52
C GLU A 490 -18.08 -1.33 -26.07
N ASP A 491 -18.29 -2.29 -25.17
CA ASP A 491 -18.48 -2.05 -23.74
C ASP A 491 -17.20 -1.46 -23.13
N MET A 492 -16.02 -1.89 -23.60
CA MET A 492 -14.75 -1.29 -23.18
C MET A 492 -14.70 0.20 -23.53
N ALA A 493 -15.07 0.58 -24.75
CA ALA A 493 -15.07 1.98 -25.15
C ALA A 493 -16.07 2.82 -24.33
N ILE A 494 -17.26 2.29 -24.02
CA ILE A 494 -18.24 2.97 -23.18
C ILE A 494 -17.69 3.15 -21.76
N ALA A 495 -17.14 2.10 -21.15
CA ALA A 495 -16.57 2.16 -19.81
C ALA A 495 -15.44 3.20 -19.73
N ALA A 496 -14.54 3.20 -20.71
CA ALA A 496 -13.41 4.12 -20.78
C ALA A 496 -13.87 5.58 -20.85
N ASN A 497 -14.80 5.90 -21.76
CA ASN A 497 -15.30 7.27 -21.92
C ASN A 497 -16.12 7.72 -20.71
N HIS A 498 -16.82 6.81 -20.02
CA HIS A 498 -17.54 7.13 -18.79
C HIS A 498 -16.58 7.56 -17.68
N VAL A 499 -15.50 6.81 -17.47
CA VAL A 499 -14.45 7.17 -16.50
C VAL A 499 -13.78 8.50 -16.86
N VAL A 500 -13.53 8.76 -18.15
CA VAL A 500 -13.02 10.06 -18.63
C VAL A 500 -13.98 11.20 -18.27
N ALA A 501 -15.29 11.04 -18.54
CA ALA A 501 -16.31 12.05 -18.26
C ALA A 501 -16.44 12.35 -16.75
N ASN A 502 -16.22 11.34 -15.91
CA ASN A 502 -16.31 11.44 -14.45
C ASN A 502 -14.99 11.88 -13.77
N ASN A 503 -13.96 12.24 -14.54
CA ASN A 503 -12.63 12.62 -14.03
C ASN A 503 -11.91 11.52 -13.22
N GLY A 504 -12.13 10.26 -13.59
CA GLY A 504 -11.47 9.11 -12.97
C GLY A 504 -12.35 8.33 -11.99
N GLY A 505 -11.87 7.15 -11.63
CA GLY A 505 -12.62 6.16 -10.87
C GLY A 505 -12.78 4.86 -11.64
N TYR A 506 -13.89 4.17 -11.37
CA TYR A 506 -14.27 2.91 -11.99
C TYR A 506 -15.61 3.03 -12.71
N ALA A 507 -15.76 2.27 -13.79
CA ALA A 507 -17.04 2.06 -14.44
C ALA A 507 -17.16 0.61 -14.89
N LEU A 508 -18.30 -0.02 -14.62
CA LEU A 508 -18.65 -1.35 -15.12
C LEU A 508 -19.77 -1.19 -16.14
N VAL A 509 -19.60 -1.80 -17.31
CA VAL A 509 -20.54 -1.75 -18.43
C VAL A 509 -20.96 -3.15 -18.81
N LEU A 510 -22.25 -3.32 -19.12
CA LEU A 510 -22.81 -4.56 -19.63
C LEU A 510 -23.85 -4.24 -20.69
N ASP A 511 -23.73 -4.84 -21.87
CA ASP A 511 -24.69 -4.73 -22.97
C ASP A 511 -24.96 -3.26 -23.40
N GLY A 512 -23.89 -2.45 -23.40
CA GLY A 512 -23.94 -1.04 -23.77
C GLY A 512 -24.41 -0.08 -22.65
N GLU A 513 -24.73 -0.59 -21.47
CA GLU A 513 -25.20 0.22 -20.34
C GLU A 513 -24.16 0.27 -19.21
N VAL A 514 -23.94 1.47 -18.65
CA VAL A 514 -23.17 1.63 -17.41
C VAL A 514 -24.02 1.10 -16.26
N ILE A 515 -23.61 -0.04 -15.70
CA ILE A 515 -24.36 -0.71 -14.62
C ILE A 515 -23.85 -0.33 -13.23
N TYR A 516 -22.66 0.26 -13.13
CA TYR A 516 -22.06 0.70 -11.88
C TYR A 516 -20.95 1.73 -12.11
N GLU A 517 -20.79 2.66 -11.17
CA GLU A 517 -19.69 3.63 -11.14
C GLU A 517 -19.17 3.84 -9.71
N LEU A 518 -17.86 4.09 -9.59
CA LEU A 518 -17.22 4.53 -8.36
C LEU A 518 -16.34 5.73 -8.69
N PRO A 519 -16.78 6.97 -8.42
CA PRO A 519 -16.04 8.16 -8.79
C PRO A 519 -14.83 8.37 -7.86
N LEU A 520 -13.66 8.65 -8.44
CA LEU A 520 -12.42 8.98 -7.72
C LEU A 520 -11.87 10.32 -8.20
N PRO A 521 -12.56 11.43 -7.93
CA PRO A 521 -12.25 12.71 -8.57
C PRO A 521 -10.84 13.21 -8.24
N ILE A 522 -10.27 12.92 -7.08
CA ILE A 522 -8.94 13.42 -6.71
C ILE A 522 -7.89 12.53 -7.37
N ALA A 523 -7.18 13.08 -8.35
CA ALA A 523 -6.17 12.40 -9.16
C ALA A 523 -6.66 11.17 -9.94
N GLY A 524 -7.95 10.84 -9.95
CA GLY A 524 -8.42 9.52 -10.39
C GLY A 524 -8.11 8.40 -9.40
N LEU A 525 -7.83 8.73 -8.14
CA LEU A 525 -7.33 7.79 -7.11
C LEU A 525 -8.15 7.85 -5.81
N LEU A 526 -8.53 9.05 -5.35
CA LEU A 526 -9.22 9.23 -4.07
C LEU A 526 -10.65 9.75 -4.26
N SER A 527 -11.53 9.29 -3.38
CA SER A 527 -12.90 9.75 -3.21
C SER A 527 -12.97 10.81 -2.10
N GLU A 528 -13.92 11.74 -2.22
CA GLU A 528 -14.32 12.65 -1.14
C GLU A 528 -15.43 12.07 -0.23
N GLY A 529 -15.90 10.85 -0.52
CA GLY A 529 -16.87 10.13 0.28
C GLY A 529 -16.30 9.68 1.63
N SER A 530 -17.19 9.42 2.59
CA SER A 530 -16.83 8.86 3.89
C SER A 530 -16.25 7.45 3.78
N LEU A 531 -15.51 7.02 4.81
CA LEU A 531 -15.03 5.64 4.95
C LEU A 531 -16.15 4.62 4.67
N GLU A 532 -17.32 4.82 5.26
CA GLU A 532 -18.45 3.90 5.14
C GLU A 532 -19.03 3.86 3.72
N GLU A 533 -19.14 5.01 3.05
CA GLU A 533 -19.61 5.09 1.66
C GLU A 533 -18.64 4.40 0.70
N VAL A 534 -17.34 4.72 0.78
CA VAL A 534 -16.32 4.13 -0.12
C VAL A 534 -16.15 2.63 0.14
N ALA A 535 -16.28 2.19 1.40
CA ALA A 535 -16.32 0.77 1.73
C ALA A 535 -17.56 0.07 1.12
N ALA A 536 -18.73 0.68 1.21
CA ALA A 536 -19.94 0.14 0.57
C ALA A 536 -19.75 0.03 -0.95
N TRP A 537 -19.23 1.09 -1.59
CA TRP A 537 -19.02 1.10 -3.03
C TRP A 537 -17.99 0.08 -3.51
N THR A 538 -16.88 -0.07 -2.78
CA THR A 538 -15.85 -1.05 -3.15
C THR A 538 -16.34 -2.49 -2.98
N ARG A 539 -17.18 -2.76 -1.96
CA ARG A 539 -17.80 -4.08 -1.76
C ARG A 539 -18.79 -4.41 -2.87
N GLU A 540 -19.69 -3.48 -3.18
CA GLU A 540 -20.68 -3.64 -4.25
C GLU A 540 -20.00 -3.86 -5.62
N MET A 541 -18.94 -3.10 -5.92
CA MET A 541 -18.17 -3.27 -7.15
C MET A 541 -17.60 -4.69 -7.31
N VAL A 542 -17.05 -5.26 -6.23
CA VAL A 542 -16.49 -6.62 -6.23
C VAL A 542 -17.58 -7.66 -6.48
N GLU A 543 -18.76 -7.48 -5.88
CA GLU A 543 -19.92 -8.35 -6.10
C GLU A 543 -20.40 -8.29 -7.55
N ILE A 544 -20.60 -7.08 -8.11
CA ILE A 544 -21.05 -6.90 -9.50
C ILE A 544 -20.04 -7.48 -10.49
N LEU A 545 -18.73 -7.27 -10.26
CA LEU A 545 -17.66 -7.80 -11.11
C LEU A 545 -17.77 -9.34 -11.25
N SER A 546 -18.03 -10.04 -10.16
CA SER A 546 -18.19 -11.50 -10.20
C SER A 546 -19.57 -11.94 -10.69
N GLU A 547 -20.65 -11.41 -10.13
CA GLU A 547 -22.01 -11.93 -10.35
C GLU A 547 -22.62 -11.46 -11.67
N ARG A 548 -22.31 -10.21 -12.07
CA ARG A 548 -22.86 -9.63 -13.29
C ARG A 548 -21.90 -9.72 -14.46
N LEU A 549 -20.60 -9.46 -14.30
CA LEU A 549 -19.64 -9.55 -15.42
C LEU A 549 -18.98 -10.95 -15.55
N GLY A 550 -19.20 -11.82 -14.57
CA GLY A 550 -18.72 -13.20 -14.61
C GLY A 550 -17.22 -13.35 -14.35
N ALA A 551 -16.59 -12.39 -13.65
CA ALA A 551 -15.21 -12.52 -13.26
C ALA A 551 -15.01 -13.68 -12.25
N PRO A 552 -13.92 -14.46 -12.37
CA PRO A 552 -13.59 -15.48 -11.39
C PRO A 552 -13.53 -14.91 -9.96
N ARG A 553 -14.11 -15.63 -9.00
CA ARG A 553 -14.05 -15.21 -7.59
C ARG A 553 -12.62 -15.37 -7.07
N MET A 554 -11.99 -14.24 -6.73
CA MET A 554 -10.64 -14.20 -6.21
C MET A 554 -10.59 -13.32 -4.96
N GLN A 555 -9.84 -13.72 -3.94
CA GLN A 555 -9.53 -12.83 -2.83
C GLN A 555 -8.71 -11.64 -3.33
N LYS A 556 -9.05 -10.44 -2.84
CA LYS A 556 -8.39 -9.17 -3.20
C LYS A 556 -8.39 -8.94 -4.73
N VAL A 557 -9.53 -9.14 -5.40
CA VAL A 557 -9.63 -9.08 -6.87
C VAL A 557 -9.20 -7.72 -7.44
N LEU A 558 -9.53 -6.61 -6.76
CA LEU A 558 -9.14 -5.26 -7.20
C LEU A 558 -7.61 -5.08 -7.13
N LEU A 559 -6.98 -5.52 -6.04
CA LEU A 559 -5.52 -5.52 -5.93
C LEU A 559 -4.86 -6.32 -7.06
N ARG A 560 -5.41 -7.49 -7.37
CA ARG A 560 -4.91 -8.36 -8.45
C ARG A 560 -5.05 -7.71 -9.82
N MET A 561 -6.17 -7.00 -10.03
CA MET A 561 -6.44 -6.24 -11.24
C MET A 561 -5.46 -5.08 -11.40
N ASN A 562 -5.27 -4.30 -10.35
CA ASN A 562 -4.29 -3.22 -10.30
C ASN A 562 -2.87 -3.71 -10.63
N GLY A 563 -2.52 -4.90 -10.14
CA GLY A 563 -1.23 -5.54 -10.41
C GLY A 563 -0.98 -5.90 -11.88
N LEU A 564 -2.00 -5.92 -12.75
CA LEU A 564 -1.81 -6.10 -14.21
C LEU A 564 -0.98 -4.98 -14.79
N SER A 565 -1.26 -3.75 -14.37
CA SER A 565 -0.58 -2.57 -14.89
C SER A 565 0.68 -2.20 -14.14
N LEU A 566 1.09 -3.00 -13.15
CA LEU A 566 2.28 -2.80 -12.30
C LEU A 566 3.51 -3.49 -12.94
N PRO A 567 4.25 -2.85 -13.86
CA PRO A 567 5.38 -3.46 -14.58
C PRO A 567 6.65 -3.62 -13.75
N ASN A 568 6.75 -2.99 -12.58
CA ASN A 568 7.99 -2.95 -11.81
C ASN A 568 8.38 -4.30 -11.21
N ILE A 569 7.41 -5.15 -10.84
CA ILE A 569 7.64 -6.45 -10.21
C ILE A 569 6.47 -7.44 -10.39
N PRO A 570 6.74 -8.76 -10.37
CA PRO A 570 7.81 -9.49 -11.05
C PRO A 570 7.39 -9.93 -12.46
N ASN A 571 8.37 -10.33 -13.27
CA ASN A 571 8.26 -10.97 -14.59
C ASN A 571 7.64 -10.14 -15.72
N TYR A 572 6.39 -9.72 -15.59
CA TYR A 572 5.63 -9.07 -16.65
C TYR A 572 4.77 -7.94 -16.10
N GLY A 573 4.33 -7.03 -16.96
CA GLY A 573 3.27 -6.07 -16.66
C GLY A 573 2.71 -5.45 -17.92
N PHE A 574 1.68 -4.62 -17.75
CA PHE A 574 1.00 -3.96 -18.86
C PHE A 574 1.08 -2.43 -18.71
N THR A 575 1.42 -1.73 -19.78
CA THR A 575 1.48 -0.26 -19.78
C THR A 575 0.75 0.28 -21.01
N ASP A 576 0.72 1.60 -21.16
CA ASP A 576 0.25 2.23 -22.39
C ASP A 576 1.13 1.87 -23.61
N PHE A 577 2.28 1.22 -23.43
CA PHE A 577 3.09 0.66 -24.52
C PHE A 577 2.74 -0.80 -24.84
N GLY A 578 1.88 -1.46 -24.07
CA GLY A 578 1.50 -2.86 -24.21
C GLY A 578 2.06 -3.73 -23.10
N MET A 579 2.11 -5.04 -23.33
CA MET A 579 2.73 -5.98 -22.40
C MET A 579 4.25 -5.79 -22.40
N MET A 580 4.92 -5.96 -21.26
CA MET A 580 6.37 -5.87 -21.16
C MET A 580 6.99 -6.93 -20.24
N SER A 581 8.27 -7.25 -20.45
CA SER A 581 9.11 -8.04 -19.54
C SER A 581 9.76 -7.12 -18.50
N THR A 582 9.45 -7.36 -17.23
CA THR A 582 10.00 -6.62 -16.07
C THR A 582 11.50 -6.84 -15.90
N ASN A 583 11.99 -8.04 -16.25
CA ASN A 583 13.40 -8.40 -16.09
C ASN A 583 14.24 -7.85 -17.23
N ASP A 584 13.73 -7.91 -18.46
CA ASP A 584 14.47 -7.48 -19.65
C ASP A 584 14.29 -5.99 -19.95
N LEU A 585 13.24 -5.36 -19.40
CA LEU A 585 12.86 -3.97 -19.63
C LEU A 585 12.54 -3.67 -21.11
N VAL A 586 11.74 -4.56 -21.73
CA VAL A 586 11.31 -4.46 -23.14
C VAL A 586 9.83 -4.74 -23.29
N THR A 587 9.20 -4.13 -24.30
CA THR A 587 7.82 -4.43 -24.70
C THR A 587 7.74 -5.75 -25.48
N LEU A 588 6.60 -6.42 -25.38
CA LEU A 588 6.30 -7.68 -26.05
C LEU A 588 5.15 -7.47 -27.02
N GLU A 589 5.29 -8.02 -28.24
CA GLU A 589 4.21 -7.99 -29.23
C GLU A 589 3.05 -8.90 -28.79
N PRO A 590 1.79 -8.43 -28.85
CA PRO A 590 0.65 -9.21 -28.39
C PRO A 590 0.35 -10.41 -29.29
N VAL A 591 0.69 -10.35 -30.58
CA VAL A 591 0.48 -11.42 -31.57
C VAL A 591 1.80 -12.15 -31.83
N ILE A 592 1.82 -13.46 -31.58
CA ILE A 592 2.96 -14.34 -31.83
C ILE A 592 2.94 -14.84 -33.27
N ALA A 593 1.75 -15.25 -33.74
CA ALA A 593 1.52 -15.77 -35.09
C ALA A 593 0.04 -15.60 -35.47
N GLU A 594 -0.25 -15.52 -36.76
CA GLU A 594 -1.60 -15.41 -37.32
C GLU A 594 -1.78 -16.43 -38.46
N GLY A 595 -2.99 -16.94 -38.66
CA GLY A 595 -3.28 -17.94 -39.68
C GLY A 595 -4.63 -18.64 -39.47
N SER A 596 -4.75 -19.86 -39.96
CA SER A 596 -5.84 -20.79 -39.60
C SER A 596 -5.50 -21.57 -38.32
N PRO A 597 -6.49 -22.05 -37.55
CA PRO A 597 -6.25 -22.88 -36.37
C PRO A 597 -5.32 -24.08 -36.65
N ALA A 598 -5.46 -24.69 -37.83
CA ALA A 598 -4.63 -25.82 -38.26
C ALA A 598 -3.16 -25.44 -38.48
N GLU A 599 -2.88 -24.24 -38.99
CA GLU A 599 -1.52 -23.72 -39.18
C GLU A 599 -0.85 -23.33 -37.86
N LEU A 600 -1.64 -22.94 -36.86
CA LEU A 600 -1.16 -22.54 -35.54
C LEU A 600 -0.92 -23.72 -34.59
N GLY A 601 -1.21 -24.95 -35.03
CA GLY A 601 -0.87 -26.18 -34.31
C GLY A 601 -1.75 -26.49 -33.10
N GLY A 602 -2.96 -25.90 -32.99
CA GLY A 602 -3.89 -26.10 -31.88
C GLY A 602 -5.29 -26.57 -32.31
N CYS A 603 -5.87 -27.52 -31.57
CA CYS A 603 -7.33 -27.70 -31.52
C CYS A 603 -7.91 -26.53 -30.71
N MET A 604 -8.99 -25.91 -31.19
CA MET A 604 -9.60 -24.74 -30.54
C MET A 604 -10.17 -25.02 -29.13
N HIS A 605 -10.31 -26.29 -28.72
CA HIS A 605 -10.89 -26.68 -27.42
C HIS A 605 -10.31 -28.00 -26.90
N ASP A 606 -9.13 -27.98 -26.27
CA ASP A 606 -8.69 -29.10 -25.42
C ASP A 606 -8.08 -28.52 -24.13
N HIS A 607 -8.91 -28.04 -23.20
CA HIS A 607 -8.62 -27.96 -21.77
C HIS A 607 -9.90 -28.01 -20.93
#